data_AF-A0A1G3QZV5-F1
#
_entry.id   AF-A0A1G3QZV5-F1
#
_cell.length_a   1.000
_cell.length_b   1.000
_cell.length_c   1.000
_cell.angle_alpha   90.00
_cell.angle_beta   90.00
_cell.angle_gamma   90.00
#
_symmetry.space_group_name_H-M   'P 1'
#
loop_
_entity.id
_entity.type
_entity.pdbx_description
1 polymer ?
#
loop_
_entity_poly.entity_id
_entity_poly.type
_entity_poly.pdbx_seq_one_letter_code
_entity_poly.pdbx_strand_id
1 'polypeptide(L)' 'MPHKKSKRKSFKQLLQKYLAIKGLDIILVLEDGREIELSKNRSIINDMIVTYDVNNAEKKIPISRIKHVDLYAA' A
#
# COMPACT_ATOMS: atom_id res chain seq x y z
N MET A 1 4.13 -30.40 4.84
CA MET A 1 4.49 -29.18 4.10
C MET A 1 3.76 -27.97 4.69
N PRO A 2 4.45 -26.95 5.25
CA PRO A 2 3.77 -25.69 5.53
C PRO A 2 4.66 -24.44 5.26
N HIS A 3 4.78 -23.99 4.01
CA HIS A 3 5.50 -22.75 3.66
C HIS A 3 4.60 -21.61 3.15
N LYS A 4 3.31 -21.55 3.56
CA LYS A 4 2.40 -20.49 3.07
C LYS A 4 2.20 -19.29 4.01
N LYS A 5 2.66 -19.34 5.27
CA LYS A 5 2.39 -18.28 6.27
C LYS A 5 3.43 -17.14 6.34
N SER A 6 4.60 -17.26 5.69
CA SER A 6 5.69 -16.27 5.81
C SER A 6 5.53 -15.03 4.91
N LYS A 7 4.96 -15.19 3.69
CA LYS A 7 4.96 -14.12 2.67
C LYS A 7 4.20 -12.85 3.07
N ARG A 8 3.10 -12.94 3.83
CA ARG A 8 2.27 -11.78 4.20
C ARG A 8 2.98 -10.83 5.18
N LYS A 9 3.75 -11.37 6.13
CA LYS A 9 4.56 -10.54 7.04
C LYS A 9 5.64 -9.80 6.27
N SER A 10 6.26 -10.46 5.29
CA SER A 10 7.28 -9.84 4.43
C SER A 10 6.72 -8.71 3.57
N PHE A 11 5.54 -8.89 2.96
CA PHE A 11 4.93 -7.84 2.12
C PHE A 11 4.59 -6.58 2.91
N LYS A 12 3.91 -6.72 4.06
CA LYS A 12 3.57 -5.56 4.91
C LYS A 12 4.81 -4.81 5.37
N GLN A 13 5.86 -5.54 5.78
CA GLN A 13 7.11 -4.92 6.22
C GLN A 13 7.81 -4.18 5.08
N LEU A 14 7.84 -4.74 3.87
CA LEU A 14 8.40 -4.07 2.69
C LEU A 14 7.60 -2.83 2.32
N LEU A 15 6.28 -2.95 2.25
CA LEU A 15 5.38 -1.84 1.97
C LEU A 15 5.57 -0.72 3.01
N GLN A 16 5.65 -1.05 4.30
CA GLN A 16 5.90 -0.06 5.35
C GLN A 16 7.22 0.69 5.14
N LYS A 17 8.28 0.00 4.68
CA LYS A 17 9.55 0.65 4.32
C LYS A 17 9.36 1.60 3.15
N TYR A 18 8.66 1.19 2.09
CA TYR A 18 8.43 2.05 0.92
C TYR A 18 7.57 3.28 1.27
N LEU A 19 6.52 3.11 2.06
CA LEU A 19 5.65 4.22 2.48
C LEU A 19 6.40 5.27 3.31
N ALA A 20 7.45 4.86 4.04
CA ALA A 20 8.29 5.75 4.85
C ALA A 20 9.30 6.55 4.03
N ILE A 21 9.55 6.20 2.75
CA ILE A 21 10.44 6.96 1.88
C ILE A 21 9.72 8.23 1.42
N LYS A 22 10.29 9.38 1.78
CA LYS A 22 9.83 10.69 1.32
C LYS A 22 10.20 10.88 -0.15
N GLY A 23 9.27 11.41 -0.94
CA GLY A 23 9.48 11.67 -2.37
C GLY A 23 9.33 10.44 -3.27
N LEU A 24 8.86 9.31 -2.72
CA LEU A 24 8.50 8.14 -3.51
C LEU A 24 7.01 8.21 -3.86
N ASP A 25 6.70 8.16 -5.15
CA ASP A 25 5.32 8.04 -5.62
C ASP A 25 4.97 6.55 -5.68
N ILE A 26 3.84 6.22 -5.07
CA ILE A 26 3.43 4.83 -4.83
C ILE A 26 2.03 4.66 -5.38
N ILE A 27 1.89 3.76 -6.35
CA ILE A 27 0.61 3.36 -6.93
C ILE A 27 0.28 1.96 -6.44
N LEU A 28 -0.88 1.81 -5.82
CA LEU A 28 -1.42 0.51 -5.42
C LEU A 28 -2.29 -0.03 -6.54
N VAL A 29 -1.95 -1.21 -7.05
CA VAL A 29 -2.81 -1.93 -7.98
C VAL A 29 -3.58 -3.00 -7.22
N LEU A 30 -4.92 -2.86 -7.21
CA LEU A 30 -5.81 -3.77 -6.52
C LEU A 30 -6.11 -5.03 -7.35
N GLU A 31 -6.65 -6.05 -6.70
CA GLU A 31 -7.07 -7.30 -7.35
C GLU A 31 -8.13 -7.11 -8.45
N ASP A 32 -8.95 -6.06 -8.32
CA ASP A 32 -9.98 -5.69 -9.31
C ASP A 32 -9.43 -4.82 -10.45
N GLY A 33 -8.12 -4.57 -10.48
CA GLY A 33 -7.46 -3.75 -11.49
C GLY A 33 -7.58 -2.25 -11.27
N ARG A 34 -8.19 -1.79 -10.16
CA ARG A 34 -8.17 -0.37 -9.80
C ARG A 34 -6.79 0.04 -9.33
N GLU A 35 -6.36 1.21 -9.78
CA GLU A 35 -5.12 1.85 -9.37
C GLU A 35 -5.43 2.98 -8.40
N ILE A 36 -4.70 3.02 -7.29
CA ILE A 36 -4.83 4.06 -6.27
C ILE A 36 -3.47 4.65 -6.00
N GLU A 37 -3.30 5.90 -6.42
CA GLU A 37 -2.14 6.70 -6.06
C GLU A 37 -2.21 7.10 -4.58
N LEU A 38 -1.13 6.86 -3.85
CA LEU A 38 -1.05 7.22 -2.44
C LEU A 38 -0.53 8.64 -2.26
N SER A 39 -1.36 9.49 -1.66
CA SER A 39 -0.92 10.81 -1.21
C SER A 39 0.21 10.72 -0.20
N LYS A 40 0.99 11.78 -0.05
CA LYS A 40 2.12 11.87 0.90
C LYS A 40 1.71 11.55 2.35
N ASN A 41 0.45 11.81 2.69
CA ASN A 41 -0.15 11.47 3.98
C ASN A 41 -0.75 10.07 3.92
N ARG A 42 0.11 9.06 3.98
CA ARG A 42 -0.26 7.64 3.96
C ARG A 42 0.24 6.93 5.22
N SER A 43 -0.50 5.93 5.69
CA SER A 43 -0.11 5.14 6.86
C SER A 43 -0.73 3.74 6.82
N ILE A 44 -0.07 2.78 7.46
CA ILE A 44 -0.66 1.44 7.65
C ILE A 44 -1.22 1.35 9.07
N ILE A 45 -2.52 1.09 9.19
CA ILE A 45 -3.23 0.90 10.45
C ILE A 45 -4.00 -0.42 10.37
N ASN A 46 -3.76 -1.35 11.29
CA ASN A 46 -4.51 -2.62 11.39
C ASN A 46 -4.67 -3.39 10.06
N ASP A 47 -3.58 -3.56 9.32
CA ASP A 47 -3.54 -4.22 8.00
C ASP A 47 -4.33 -3.50 6.89
N MET A 48 -4.63 -2.22 7.09
CA MET A 48 -5.21 -1.33 6.09
C MET A 48 -4.25 -0.17 5.80
N ILE A 49 -4.18 0.24 4.54
CA ILE A 49 -3.56 1.49 4.16
C ILE A 49 -4.62 2.57 4.28
N VAL A 50 -4.31 3.60 5.06
CA VAL A 50 -5.07 4.83 5.18
C VAL A 50 -4.35 5.89 4.36
N THR A 51 -5.07 6.51 3.43
CA THR A 51 -4.58 7.61 2.60
C THR A 51 -5.70 8.62 2.40
N TYR A 52 -5.35 9.82 1.98
CA TYR A 52 -6.30 10.86 1.65
C TYR A 52 -6.32 11.11 0.14
N ASP A 53 -7.52 11.27 -0.41
CA ASP A 53 -7.74 11.69 -1.79
C ASP A 53 -7.52 13.21 -1.96
N VAL A 54 -7.56 13.70 -3.20
CA VAL A 54 -7.45 15.13 -3.54
C VAL A 54 -8.53 15.99 -2.87
N ASN A 55 -9.69 15.40 -2.57
CA ASN A 55 -10.79 16.04 -1.84
C ASN A 55 -10.64 15.95 -0.31
N ASN A 56 -9.45 15.56 0.18
CA ASN A 56 -9.16 15.28 1.60
C ASN A 56 -10.06 14.18 2.21
N ALA A 57 -10.66 13.34 1.36
CA ALA A 57 -11.48 12.21 1.79
C ALA A 57 -10.58 11.04 2.22
N GLU A 58 -10.82 10.50 3.41
CA GLU A 58 -10.09 9.33 3.93
C GLU A 58 -10.47 8.07 3.16
N LYS A 59 -9.48 7.38 2.58
CA LYS A 59 -9.62 6.09 1.92
C LYS A 59 -8.91 5.02 2.74
N LYS A 60 -9.61 3.91 2.99
CA LYS A 60 -9.09 2.73 3.68
C LYS A 60 -9.02 1.56 2.71
N ILE A 61 -7.82 1.04 2.50
CA ILE A 61 -7.53 0.00 1.51
C ILE A 61 -6.97 -1.21 2.25
N PRO A 62 -7.69 -2.33 2.33
CA PRO A 62 -7.16 -3.55 2.93
C PRO A 62 -5.93 -4.04 2.17
N ILE A 63 -4.83 -4.33 2.89
CA ILE A 63 -3.60 -4.86 2.27
C ILE A 63 -3.87 -6.17 1.52
N SER A 64 -4.85 -6.94 1.97
CA SER A 64 -5.26 -8.19 1.32
C SER A 64 -5.81 -8.01 -0.09
N ARG A 65 -6.26 -6.81 -0.47
CA ARG A 65 -6.79 -6.50 -1.80
C ARG A 65 -5.72 -5.97 -2.77
N ILE A 66 -4.49 -5.79 -2.29
CA ILE A 66 -3.40 -5.26 -3.11
C ILE A 66 -2.79 -6.43 -3.88
N LYS A 67 -2.85 -6.33 -5.20
CA LYS A 67 -2.25 -7.31 -6.11
C LYS A 67 -0.75 -7.08 -6.24
N HIS A 68 -0.36 -5.83 -6.48
CA HIS A 68 1.04 -5.38 -6.51
C HIS A 68 1.12 -3.87 -6.28
N VAL A 69 2.34 -3.35 -6.21
CA VAL A 69 2.63 -1.95 -5.91
C VAL A 69 3.68 -1.48 -6.91
N ASP A 70 3.40 -0.37 -7.59
CA ASP A 70 4.34 0.29 -8.48
C ASP A 70 4.95 1.50 -7.77
N LEU A 71 6.27 1.62 -7.90
CA LEU A 71 7.07 2.63 -7.22
C LEU A 71 7.74 3.49 -8.28
N TYR A 72 7.48 4.79 -8.23
CA TYR A 72 8.06 5.77 -9.14
C TYR A 72 8.98 6.70 -8.35
N ALA A 73 10.22 6.81 -8.81
CA ALA A 73 11.16 7.80 -8.33
C ALA A 73 11.05 9.02 -9.25
N ALA A 74 10.73 10.18 -8.67
CA ALA A 74 10.81 11.47 -9.34
C ALA A 74 12.25 11.99 -9.42
#